data_AF-A0A518AXU9-F1
#
_entry.id   AF-A0A518AXU9-F1
#
_cell.length_a   1.000
_cell.length_b   1.000
_cell.length_c   1.000
_cell.angle_alpha   90.00
_cell.angle_beta   90.00
_cell.angle_gamma   90.00
#
_symmetry.space_group_name_H-M   'P 1'
#
loop_
_entity.id
_entity.type
_entity.pdbx_description
1 polymer ?
#
loop_
_entity_poly.entity_id
_entity_poly.type
_entity_poly.pdbx_seq_one_letter_code
_entity_poly.pdbx_strand_id
1 'polypeptide(L)'
;MPSQYIEDLPLRSEEKQKLSELCAPSPAALLGMMNAAPEDFRRLLGGEAVQNVLHSLRRMVSKSDEAIVDAPAPSFHASGAILGRRPPNMPPSKVDFEERERLFQELQRLRQGDDQPATRQRAAEIEKRLQSLLDADAQ
;
A
#
# COMPACT_ATOMS: atom_id res chain seq x y z
N MET A 1 -13.90 -7.20 28.51
CA MET A 1 -15.08 -6.67 29.22
C MET A 1 -15.87 -5.85 28.22
N PRO A 2 -17.18 -6.05 28.07
CA PRO A 2 -17.99 -5.18 27.24
C PRO A 2 -17.87 -3.74 27.77
N SER A 3 -17.65 -2.79 26.86
CA SER A 3 -17.56 -1.39 27.22
C SER A 3 -18.90 -0.94 27.80
N GLN A 4 -18.89 -0.27 28.96
CA GLN A 4 -20.10 0.09 29.72
C GLN A 4 -21.19 0.75 28.85
N TYR A 5 -20.79 1.56 27.88
CA TYR A 5 -21.73 2.25 26.97
C TYR A 5 -22.53 1.30 26.05
N ILE A 6 -22.03 0.09 25.76
CA ILE A 6 -22.74 -0.91 24.95
C ILE A 6 -23.92 -1.48 25.76
N GLU A 7 -23.76 -1.60 27.07
CA GLU A 7 -24.83 -2.04 27.98
C GLU A 7 -25.96 -1.02 28.05
N ASP A 8 -25.67 0.27 27.82
CA ASP A 8 -26.65 1.34 27.83
C ASP A 8 -27.41 1.48 26.49
N LEU A 9 -27.05 0.70 25.45
CA LEU A 9 -27.75 0.72 24.17
C LEU A 9 -29.11 -0.02 24.24
N PRO A 10 -30.13 0.45 23.51
CA PRO A 10 -31.46 -0.16 23.45
C PRO A 10 -31.45 -1.39 22.52
N LEU A 11 -30.65 -2.39 22.88
CA LEU A 11 -30.41 -3.62 22.12
C LEU A 11 -30.62 -4.86 23.00
N ARG A 12 -30.91 -5.99 22.36
CA ARG A 12 -30.97 -7.31 23.00
C ARG A 12 -29.56 -7.77 23.37
N SER A 13 -29.46 -8.67 24.35
CA SER A 13 -28.16 -9.19 24.83
C SER A 13 -27.31 -9.80 23.71
N GLU A 14 -27.91 -10.51 22.76
CA GLU A 14 -27.21 -11.08 21.60
C GLU A 14 -26.63 -10.01 20.67
N GLU A 15 -27.34 -8.91 20.48
CA GLU A 15 -26.91 -7.78 19.63
C GLU A 15 -25.78 -6.99 20.32
N LYS A 16 -25.89 -6.79 21.63
CA LYS A 16 -24.82 -6.20 22.45
C LYS A 16 -23.54 -7.04 22.40
N GLN A 17 -23.67 -8.37 22.45
CA GLN A 17 -22.53 -9.27 22.32
C GLN A 17 -21.83 -9.10 20.96
N LYS A 18 -22.59 -9.10 19.84
CA LYS A 18 -22.03 -8.85 18.50
C LYS A 18 -21.34 -7.50 18.40
N LEU A 19 -21.89 -6.46 19.02
CA LEU A 19 -21.24 -5.14 19.06
C LEU A 19 -19.98 -5.13 19.93
N SER A 20 -19.94 -5.91 21.01
CA SER A 20 -18.76 -6.01 21.86
C SER A 20 -17.56 -6.66 21.14
N GLU A 21 -17.82 -7.55 20.18
CA GLU A 21 -16.80 -8.20 19.34
C GLU A 21 -16.12 -7.21 18.38
N LEU A 22 -16.78 -6.10 18.05
CA LEU A 22 -16.19 -5.03 17.23
C LEU A 22 -15.09 -4.26 17.96
N CYS A 23 -14.95 -4.46 19.29
CA CYS A 23 -13.92 -3.85 20.12
C CYS A 23 -13.84 -2.32 20.00
N ALA A 24 -14.96 -1.65 19.73
CA ALA A 24 -15.00 -0.20 19.63
C ALA A 24 -14.68 0.42 21.01
N PRO A 25 -13.62 1.26 21.11
CA PRO A 25 -13.14 1.76 22.41
C PRO A 25 -14.05 2.83 23.03
N SER A 26 -14.91 3.48 22.25
CA SER A 26 -15.79 4.55 22.71
C SER A 26 -17.08 4.66 21.88
N PRO A 27 -18.12 5.35 22.38
CA PRO A 27 -19.34 5.63 21.61
C PRO A 27 -19.07 6.33 20.29
N ALA A 28 -18.11 7.27 20.27
CA ALA A 28 -17.73 8.02 19.07
C ALA A 28 -17.06 7.11 18.02
N ALA A 29 -16.21 6.18 18.46
CA ALA A 29 -15.60 5.19 17.57
C ALA A 29 -16.66 4.27 16.96
N LEU A 30 -17.61 3.79 17.76
CA LEU A 30 -18.70 2.95 17.24
C LEU A 30 -19.59 3.73 16.26
N LEU A 31 -19.91 4.98 16.57
CA LEU A 31 -20.67 5.85 15.66
C LEU A 31 -19.94 6.09 14.34
N GLY A 32 -18.62 6.33 14.39
CA GLY A 32 -17.77 6.46 13.20
C GLY A 32 -17.74 5.18 12.36
N MET A 33 -17.63 4.01 12.99
CA MET A 33 -17.69 2.72 12.29
C MET A 33 -19.05 2.51 11.60
N MET A 34 -20.15 2.86 12.28
CA MET A 34 -21.50 2.76 11.71
C MET A 34 -21.70 3.71 10.53
N ASN A 35 -21.13 4.92 10.59
CA ASN A 35 -21.16 5.88 9.48
C ASN A 35 -20.30 5.42 8.29
N ALA A 36 -19.17 4.75 8.55
CA ALA A 36 -18.27 4.25 7.50
C ALA A 36 -18.82 3.01 6.77
N ALA A 37 -19.59 2.15 7.45
CA ALA A 37 -20.12 0.91 6.90
C ALA A 37 -21.62 0.69 7.19
N PRO A 38 -22.52 1.60 6.77
CA PRO A 38 -23.91 1.60 7.18
C PRO A 38 -24.69 0.34 6.75
N GLU A 39 -24.37 -0.23 5.60
CA GLU A 39 -25.04 -1.43 5.08
C GLU A 39 -24.69 -2.70 5.88
N ASP A 40 -23.46 -2.81 6.37
CA ASP A 40 -23.03 -3.97 7.16
C ASP A 40 -23.70 -3.96 8.53
N PHE A 41 -23.83 -2.80 9.17
CA PHE A 41 -24.58 -2.66 10.42
C PHE A 41 -26.08 -2.89 10.23
N ARG A 42 -26.67 -2.47 9.09
CA ARG A 42 -28.06 -2.78 8.75
C ARG A 42 -28.30 -4.28 8.60
N ARG A 43 -27.36 -5.03 8.01
CA ARG A 43 -27.43 -6.49 7.91
C ARG A 43 -27.24 -7.18 9.27
N LEU A 44 -26.37 -6.64 10.12
CA LEU A 44 -26.03 -7.21 11.42
C LEU A 44 -27.14 -7.06 12.46
N LEU A 45 -27.77 -5.88 12.53
CA LEU A 45 -28.74 -5.50 13.57
C LEU A 45 -30.17 -5.29 13.06
N GLY A 46 -30.35 -5.09 11.75
CA GLY A 46 -31.63 -4.66 11.17
C GLY A 46 -31.78 -3.13 11.11
N GLY A 47 -32.50 -2.64 10.10
CA GLY A 47 -32.57 -1.20 9.79
C GLY A 47 -33.15 -0.34 10.91
N GLU A 48 -34.19 -0.82 11.61
CA GLU A 48 -34.83 -0.07 12.70
C GLU A 48 -33.93 0.00 13.95
N ALA A 49 -33.28 -1.11 14.31
CA ALA A 49 -32.36 -1.17 15.44
C ALA A 49 -31.14 -0.26 15.22
N VAL A 50 -30.61 -0.21 13.99
CA VAL A 50 -29.51 0.70 13.62
C VAL A 50 -29.86 2.15 13.88
N GLN A 51 -31.06 2.60 13.51
CA GLN A 51 -31.47 3.99 13.75
C GLN A 51 -31.57 4.32 15.24
N ASN A 52 -32.12 3.41 16.04
CA ASN A 52 -32.23 3.58 17.49
C ASN A 52 -30.85 3.63 18.17
N VAL A 53 -29.91 2.80 17.71
CA VAL A 53 -28.52 2.80 18.18
C VAL A 53 -27.81 4.09 17.76
N LEU A 54 -27.93 4.52 16.52
CA LEU A 54 -27.34 5.78 16.04
C LEU A 54 -27.83 6.98 16.86
N HIS A 55 -29.14 7.05 17.13
CA HIS A 55 -29.71 8.10 17.96
C HIS A 55 -29.16 8.06 19.40
N SER A 56 -29.06 6.87 19.98
CA SER A 56 -28.53 6.69 21.35
C SER A 56 -27.05 7.05 21.43
N LEU A 57 -26.24 6.61 20.46
CA LEU A 57 -24.81 6.92 20.39
C LEU A 57 -24.56 8.42 20.22
N ARG A 58 -25.31 9.11 19.34
CA ARG A 58 -25.19 10.58 19.19
C ARG A 58 -25.41 11.33 20.50
N ARG A 59 -26.30 10.85 21.37
CA ARG A 59 -26.54 11.46 22.69
C ARG A 59 -25.44 11.17 23.71
N MET A 60 -24.63 10.14 23.50
CA MET A 60 -23.52 9.75 24.36
C MET A 60 -22.18 10.36 23.92
N VAL A 61 -22.09 10.81 22.68
CA VAL A 61 -20.89 11.44 22.12
C VAL A 61 -20.77 12.88 22.63
N SER A 62 -19.56 13.28 23.03
CA SER A 62 -19.30 14.65 23.48
C SER A 62 -19.35 15.62 22.28
N LYS A 63 -19.71 16.89 22.49
CA LYS A 63 -19.74 17.90 21.42
C LYS A 63 -18.40 18.07 20.70
N SER A 64 -17.28 17.81 21.39
CA SER A 64 -15.94 17.85 20.81
C SER A 64 -15.68 16.68 19.86
N ASP A 65 -16.30 15.53 20.11
CA ASP A 65 -16.18 14.32 19.29
C ASP A 65 -17.18 14.31 18.11
N GLU A 66 -18.33 14.98 18.22
CA GLU A 66 -19.29 15.12 17.12
C GLU A 66 -18.63 15.70 15.85
N ALA A 67 -17.80 16.74 16.01
CA ALA A 67 -17.08 17.35 14.89
C ALA A 67 -16.10 16.40 14.18
N ILE A 68 -15.57 15.41 14.91
CA ILE A 68 -14.63 14.40 14.37
C ILE A 68 -15.41 13.31 13.63
N VAL A 69 -16.58 12.94 14.15
CA VAL A 69 -17.43 11.90 13.55
C VAL A 69 -18.15 12.40 12.29
N ASP A 70 -18.54 13.67 12.25
CA ASP A 70 -19.15 14.30 11.08
C ASP A 70 -18.11 14.80 10.06
N ALA A 71 -16.82 14.73 10.39
CA ALA A 71 -15.77 15.08 9.44
C ALA A 71 -15.80 14.10 8.25
N PRO A 72 -15.80 14.60 7.00
CA PRO A 72 -15.68 13.73 5.85
C PRO A 72 -14.40 12.91 5.96
N ALA A 73 -14.50 11.60 5.71
CA ALA A 73 -13.33 10.73 5.71
C ALA A 73 -12.25 11.35 4.82
N PRO A 74 -10.99 11.48 5.30
CA PRO A 74 -9.95 12.09 4.50
C PRO A 74 -9.82 11.34 3.18
N SER A 75 -9.98 12.07 2.06
CA SER A 75 -9.78 11.50 0.73
C SER A 75 -8.29 11.27 0.53
N PHE A 76 -7.81 10.08 0.87
CA PHE A 76 -6.47 9.67 0.48
C PHE A 76 -6.49 9.40 -1.03
N HIS A 77 -5.78 10.21 -1.80
CA HIS A 77 -5.37 9.77 -3.13
C HIS A 77 -4.55 8.51 -2.92
N ALA A 78 -4.99 7.39 -3.51
CA ALA A 78 -4.27 6.13 -3.43
C ALA A 78 -2.81 6.38 -3.82
N SER A 79 -1.88 6.27 -2.87
CA SER A 79 -0.44 6.38 -3.12
C SER A 79 0.12 5.15 -3.86
N GLY A 80 -0.76 4.34 -4.45
CA GLY A 80 -0.40 3.18 -5.26
C GLY A 80 -0.04 3.59 -6.68
N ALA A 81 0.73 2.73 -7.35
CA ALA A 81 1.04 2.89 -8.76
C ALA A 81 -0.26 2.87 -9.60
N ILE A 82 -0.41 3.84 -10.50
CA ILE A 82 -1.50 3.88 -11.48
C ILE A 82 -1.27 2.74 -12.48
N LEU A 83 -1.95 1.61 -12.31
CA LEU A 83 -1.85 0.41 -13.18
C LEU A 83 -2.46 0.60 -14.61
N GLY A 84 -2.60 1.83 -15.08
CA GLY A 84 -3.29 2.15 -16.35
C GLY A 84 -2.58 3.14 -17.27
N ARG A 85 -1.50 3.79 -16.81
CA ARG A 85 -0.67 4.58 -17.73
C ARG A 85 0.31 3.63 -18.41
N ARG A 86 0.14 3.44 -19.72
CA ARG A 86 1.18 2.82 -20.56
C ARG A 86 2.48 3.54 -20.24
N PRO A 87 3.55 2.83 -19.84
CA PRO A 87 4.83 3.46 -19.57
C PRO A 87 5.23 4.28 -20.80
N PRO A 88 5.86 5.45 -20.64
CA PRO A 88 6.40 6.18 -21.77
C PRO A 88 7.27 5.22 -22.59
N ASN A 89 7.07 5.19 -23.90
CA ASN A 89 7.92 4.39 -24.78
C ASN A 89 9.36 4.87 -24.58
N MET A 90 10.20 4.04 -23.97
CA MET A 90 11.62 4.31 -23.91
C MET A 90 12.14 4.37 -25.36
N PRO A 91 13.05 5.31 -25.67
CA PRO A 91 13.74 5.25 -26.95
C PRO A 91 14.44 3.89 -27.07
N PRO A 92 14.52 3.30 -28.27
CA PRO A 92 15.30 2.09 -28.47
C PRO A 92 16.74 2.38 -28.04
N SER A 93 17.32 1.50 -27.21
CA SER A 93 18.72 1.61 -26.84
C SER A 93 19.58 1.53 -28.10
N LYS A 94 20.60 2.39 -28.16
CA LYS A 94 21.58 2.38 -29.27
C LYS A 94 22.64 1.30 -29.06
N VAL A 95 22.59 0.58 -27.93
CA VAL A 95 23.58 -0.43 -27.56
C VAL A 95 23.33 -1.73 -28.31
N ASP A 96 24.36 -2.22 -28.97
CA ASP A 96 24.41 -3.60 -29.45
C ASP A 96 24.57 -4.55 -28.25
N PHE A 97 23.44 -5.14 -27.82
CA PHE A 97 23.40 -6.07 -26.70
C PHE A 97 24.21 -7.34 -26.96
N GLU A 98 24.34 -7.77 -28.22
CA GLU A 98 25.12 -8.96 -28.57
C GLU A 98 26.61 -8.69 -28.42
N GLU A 99 27.08 -7.51 -28.86
CA GLU A 99 28.48 -7.10 -28.67
C GLU A 99 28.82 -6.94 -27.17
N ARG A 100 27.93 -6.32 -26.39
CA ARG A 100 28.12 -6.15 -24.94
C ARG A 100 28.23 -7.49 -24.21
N GLU A 101 27.31 -8.41 -24.48
CA GLU A 101 27.31 -9.73 -23.83
C GLU A 101 28.55 -10.53 -24.20
N ARG A 102 28.98 -10.49 -25.47
CA ARG A 102 30.20 -11.15 -25.93
C ARG A 102 31.45 -10.63 -25.18
N LEU A 103 31.59 -9.31 -25.08
CA LEU A 103 32.73 -8.69 -24.38
C LEU A 103 32.71 -9.00 -22.89
N PHE A 104 31.54 -9.02 -22.26
CA PHE A 104 31.39 -9.39 -20.85
C PHE A 104 31.80 -10.84 -20.58
N GLN A 105 31.35 -11.78 -21.42
CA GLN A 105 31.74 -13.18 -21.33
C GLN A 105 33.24 -13.38 -21.56
N GLU A 106 33.84 -12.66 -22.52
CA GLU A 106 35.29 -12.74 -22.78
C GLU A 106 36.09 -12.23 -21.57
N LEU A 107 35.67 -11.11 -20.96
CA LEU A 107 36.28 -10.58 -19.75
C LEU A 107 36.14 -11.53 -18.56
N GLN A 108 34.97 -12.15 -18.39
CA GLN A 108 34.75 -13.12 -17.31
C GLN A 108 35.66 -14.35 -17.48
N ARG A 109 35.85 -14.84 -18.71
CA ARG A 109 36.77 -15.96 -19.01
C ARG A 109 38.22 -15.57 -18.74
N LEU A 110 38.65 -14.37 -19.14
CA LEU A 110 40.01 -13.89 -18.90
C LEU A 110 40.30 -13.72 -17.40
N ARG A 111 39.32 -13.31 -16.59
CA ARG A 111 39.45 -13.19 -15.14
C ARG A 111 39.45 -14.53 -14.39
N GLN A 112 38.90 -15.58 -14.99
CA GLN A 112 38.91 -16.94 -14.44
C GLN A 112 40.19 -17.73 -14.81
N GLY A 113 40.95 -17.25 -15.80
CA GLY A 113 42.20 -17.86 -16.24
C GLY A 113 43.42 -17.41 -15.45
N ASP A 114 44.60 -17.82 -15.92
CA ASP A 114 45.88 -17.46 -15.30
C ASP A 114 46.16 -15.96 -15.38
N ASP A 115 46.70 -15.44 -14.28
CA ASP A 115 47.01 -14.03 -14.06
C ASP A 115 48.31 -13.59 -14.75
N GLN A 116 48.39 -13.85 -16.04
CA GLN A 116 49.52 -13.47 -16.89
C GLN A 116 49.40 -12.00 -17.34
N PRO A 117 50.54 -11.31 -17.56
CA PRO A 117 50.53 -9.91 -17.99
C PRO A 117 49.79 -9.68 -19.32
N ALA A 118 49.83 -10.64 -20.24
CA ALA A 118 49.08 -10.59 -21.51
C ALA A 118 47.56 -10.69 -21.29
N THR A 119 47.12 -11.52 -20.34
CA THR A 119 45.71 -11.65 -19.94
C THR A 119 45.19 -10.35 -19.32
N ARG A 120 46.00 -9.71 -18.47
CA ARG A 120 45.68 -8.41 -17.86
C ARG A 120 45.55 -7.28 -18.87
N GLN A 121 46.46 -7.22 -19.86
CA GLN A 121 46.38 -6.22 -20.94
C GLN A 121 45.10 -6.40 -21.75
N ARG A 122 44.78 -7.65 -22.13
CA ARG A 122 43.58 -7.95 -22.91
C ARG A 122 42.29 -7.70 -22.14
N ALA A 123 42.26 -7.97 -20.83
CA ALA A 123 41.13 -7.62 -19.97
C ALA A 123 40.91 -6.10 -19.92
N ALA A 124 41.98 -5.30 -19.79
CA ALA A 124 41.89 -3.84 -19.76
C ALA A 124 41.39 -3.23 -21.09
N GLU A 125 41.74 -3.84 -22.23
CA GLU A 125 41.22 -3.44 -23.55
C GLU A 125 39.72 -3.72 -23.69
N ILE A 126 39.26 -4.88 -23.22
CA ILE A 126 37.85 -5.25 -23.23
C ILE A 126 37.04 -4.36 -22.27
N GLU A 127 37.58 -4.02 -21.10
CA GLU A 127 36.95 -3.05 -20.18
C GLU A 127 36.76 -1.68 -20.82
N LYS A 128 37.80 -1.15 -21.49
CA LYS A 128 37.68 0.12 -22.21
C LYS A 128 36.61 0.08 -23.29
N ARG A 129 36.51 -1.03 -24.03
CA ARG A 129 35.51 -1.20 -25.09
C ARG A 129 34.09 -1.32 -24.56
N LEU A 130 33.90 -2.03 -23.43
CA LEU A 130 32.63 -2.07 -22.71
C LEU A 130 32.23 -0.68 -22.20
N GLN A 131 33.17 0.08 -21.65
CA GLN A 131 32.91 1.43 -21.16
C GLN A 131 32.45 2.34 -22.30
N SER A 132 33.14 2.32 -23.45
CA SER A 132 32.74 3.12 -24.61
C SER A 132 31.36 2.76 -25.16
N LEU A 133 30.97 1.47 -25.12
CA LEU A 133 29.63 1.04 -25.52
C LEU A 133 28.54 1.52 -24.56
N LEU A 134 28.83 1.60 -23.26
CA LEU A 134 27.90 2.10 -22.24
C LEU A 134 27.78 3.62 -22.27
N ASP A 135 28.89 4.33 -22.52
CA ASP A 135 28.92 5.79 -22.61
C ASP A 135 28.16 6.30 -23.84
N ALA A 136 28.10 5.50 -24.92
CA ALA A 136 27.34 5.83 -26.14
C ALA A 136 25.81 5.76 -25.95
N ASP A 137 25.31 5.09 -24.90
CA ASP A 137 23.88 5.03 -24.54
C ASP A 137 23.47 6.20 -23.64
N ALA A 138 24.42 6.85 -22.96
CA ALA A 138 24.20 7.96 -22.06
C ALA A 138 24.07 9.34 -22.75
N GLN A 139 24.22 9.38 -24.09
CA GLN A 139 24.11 10.58 -24.95
C GLN A 139 22.92 10.53 -25.92
#